data_AF-A0A3D5KYB7-F1
#
_entry.id   AF-A0A3D5KYB7-F1
#
_cell.length_a   1.000
_cell.length_b   1.000
_cell.length_c   1.000
_cell.angle_alpha   90.00
_cell.angle_beta   90.00
_cell.angle_gamma   90.00
#
_symmetry.space_group_name_H-M   'P 1'
#
loop_
_entity.id
_entity.type
_entity.pdbx_description
1 polymer ?
#
loop_
_entity_poly.entity_id
_entity_poly.type
_entity_poly.pdbx_seq_one_letter_code
_entity_poly.pdbx_strand_id
1 'polypeptide(L)'
;MSSNKIEHKIDEIQDYIDQCKYKPFSKDYIEVNHEKLEGYMEELREVIPDEVERYREVIEHKDQIYAEARAKAEALVRQAAEQVNRKVDDEAVLQQAYDQANQLVNAANEQVQTVTTNANNEAQKTISDASAQAEQILADAREKAQQTIDDANAYSEKTIGNADIQARQIMSNASAQSNQMLAQANAQAQQIVSGAQQEVSDYNIQAQNYLGEMLADLEKLTQNSIAGTQQTFTSYMNDMSVYLNKIHQDHDALVQQMQNQEAQVQQQQIDAQNAAMQHAQMAEQARQEYDQVSQQIYEQQQMQNNPAPEQNPDEAGQQ
;
A
#
# COMPACT_ATOMS: atom_id res chain seq x y z
N MET A 1 -108.81 -41.25 -105.14
CA MET A 1 -110.23 -41.64 -105.02
C MET A 1 -110.46 -42.75 -106.03
N SER A 2 -110.29 -44.00 -105.59
CA SER A 2 -110.59 -45.15 -106.44
C SER A 2 -112.10 -45.13 -106.67
N SER A 3 -112.52 -44.94 -107.92
CA SER A 3 -113.92 -45.07 -108.32
C SER A 3 -114.38 -46.45 -107.85
N ASN A 4 -115.34 -46.49 -106.93
CA ASN A 4 -115.76 -47.70 -106.24
C ASN A 4 -116.35 -48.64 -107.29
N LYS A 5 -115.65 -49.74 -107.57
CA LYS A 5 -116.02 -50.65 -108.66
C LYS A 5 -117.40 -51.26 -108.44
N ILE A 6 -117.79 -51.45 -107.18
CA ILE A 6 -119.15 -51.86 -106.79
C ILE A 6 -120.15 -50.77 -107.19
N GLU A 7 -119.91 -49.51 -106.82
CA GLU A 7 -120.82 -48.41 -107.18
C GLU A 7 -120.97 -48.28 -108.69
N HIS A 8 -119.86 -48.36 -109.44
CA HIS A 8 -119.91 -48.30 -110.90
C HIS A 8 -120.72 -49.43 -111.53
N LYS A 9 -120.67 -50.65 -110.97
CA LYS A 9 -121.47 -51.79 -111.47
C LYS A 9 -122.94 -51.69 -111.07
N ILE A 10 -123.25 -51.11 -109.91
CA ILE A 10 -124.63 -50.80 -109.51
C ILE A 10 -125.22 -49.75 -110.46
N ASP A 11 -124.47 -48.70 -110.78
CA ASP A 11 -124.90 -47.65 -111.71
C ASP A 11 -125.16 -48.22 -113.12
N GLU A 12 -124.30 -49.09 -113.64
CA GLU A 12 -124.51 -49.77 -114.93
C GLU A 12 -125.79 -50.64 -114.96
N ILE A 13 -126.10 -51.33 -113.85
CA ILE A 13 -127.35 -52.10 -113.72
C ILE A 13 -128.56 -51.17 -113.72
N GLN A 14 -128.48 -50.06 -112.99
CA GLN A 14 -129.56 -49.08 -112.91
C GLN A 14 -129.84 -48.45 -114.27
N ASP A 15 -128.81 -48.00 -114.98
CA ASP A 15 -128.91 -47.43 -116.33
C ASP A 15 -129.53 -48.43 -117.33
N TYR A 16 -129.21 -49.71 -117.20
CA TYR A 16 -129.80 -50.76 -118.04
C TYR A 16 -131.29 -50.99 -117.72
N ILE A 17 -131.66 -51.02 -116.44
CA ILE A 17 -133.06 -51.16 -115.99
C ILE A 17 -133.90 -49.98 -116.51
N ASP A 18 -133.38 -48.75 -116.45
CA ASP A 18 -134.07 -47.55 -116.91
C ASP A 18 -134.33 -47.54 -118.43
N GLN A 19 -133.50 -48.23 -119.22
CA GLN A 19 -133.64 -48.33 -120.67
C GLN A 19 -134.58 -49.47 -121.11
N CYS A 20 -135.03 -50.32 -120.19
CA CYS A 20 -135.95 -51.42 -120.51
C CYS A 20 -137.36 -50.90 -120.82
N LYS A 21 -138.04 -51.51 -121.79
CA LYS A 21 -139.38 -51.07 -122.21
C LYS A 21 -140.44 -51.60 -121.25
N TYR A 22 -141.47 -50.80 -120.99
CA TYR A 22 -142.64 -51.25 -120.23
C TYR A 22 -143.47 -52.27 -121.01
N LYS A 23 -144.05 -53.24 -120.30
CA LYS A 23 -145.02 -54.15 -120.91
C LYS A 23 -146.28 -53.38 -121.37
N PRO A 24 -146.92 -53.78 -122.48
CA PRO A 24 -148.14 -53.15 -122.95
C PRO A 24 -149.22 -53.13 -121.87
N PHE A 25 -149.79 -51.94 -121.61
CA PHE A 25 -150.81 -51.66 -120.58
C PHE A 25 -150.36 -51.76 -119.10
N SER A 26 -149.06 -51.82 -118.82
CA SER A 26 -148.52 -51.75 -117.46
C SER A 26 -147.57 -50.57 -117.29
N LYS A 27 -147.64 -49.88 -116.14
CA LYS A 27 -146.70 -48.80 -115.76
C LYS A 27 -145.66 -49.22 -114.74
N ASP A 28 -145.81 -50.41 -114.14
CA ASP A 28 -144.95 -50.88 -113.05
C ASP A 28 -144.07 -52.08 -113.45
N TYR A 29 -144.34 -52.70 -114.61
CA TYR A 29 -143.61 -53.87 -115.08
C TYR A 29 -142.85 -53.56 -116.37
N ILE A 30 -141.53 -53.68 -116.29
CA ILE A 30 -140.61 -53.59 -117.42
C ILE A 30 -140.29 -54.98 -117.97
N GLU A 31 -140.12 -55.07 -119.28
CA GLU A 31 -139.63 -56.26 -119.95
C GLU A 31 -138.12 -56.18 -120.02
N VAL A 32 -137.46 -57.02 -119.21
CA VAL A 32 -136.01 -57.07 -119.10
C VAL A 32 -135.51 -58.31 -119.83
N ASN A 33 -134.46 -58.16 -120.62
CA ASN A 33 -133.73 -59.32 -121.10
C ASN A 33 -132.98 -59.95 -119.91
N HIS A 34 -133.45 -61.12 -119.51
CA HIS A 34 -132.96 -61.88 -118.36
C HIS A 34 -131.46 -62.15 -118.43
N GLU A 35 -130.95 -62.56 -119.60
CA GLU A 35 -129.54 -62.93 -119.82
C GLU A 35 -128.60 -61.75 -119.60
N LYS A 36 -129.00 -60.54 -120.03
CA LYS A 36 -128.21 -59.32 -119.81
C LYS A 36 -128.23 -58.85 -118.35
N LEU A 37 -129.38 -58.87 -117.68
CA LEU A 37 -129.45 -58.48 -116.27
C LEU A 37 -128.68 -59.47 -115.39
N GLU A 38 -128.77 -60.76 -115.71
CA GLU A 38 -128.03 -61.80 -115.01
C GLU A 38 -126.52 -61.65 -115.22
N GLY A 39 -126.07 -61.29 -116.42
CA GLY A 39 -124.67 -60.92 -116.67
C GLY A 39 -124.18 -59.77 -115.79
N TYR A 40 -124.92 -58.67 -115.70
CA TYR A 40 -124.53 -57.55 -114.84
C TYR A 40 -124.57 -57.90 -113.35
N MET A 41 -125.55 -58.69 -112.91
CA MET A 41 -125.63 -59.16 -111.52
C MET A 41 -124.47 -60.10 -111.17
N GLU A 42 -124.02 -60.93 -112.12
CA GLU A 42 -122.86 -61.79 -111.93
C GLU A 42 -121.56 -60.99 -111.89
N GLU A 43 -121.39 -60.00 -112.76
CA GLU A 43 -120.25 -59.07 -112.70
C GLU A 43 -120.22 -58.27 -111.39
N LEU A 44 -121.37 -57.78 -110.90
CA LEU A 44 -121.46 -57.12 -109.59
C LEU A 44 -121.09 -58.09 -108.47
N ARG A 45 -121.54 -59.36 -108.56
CA ARG A 45 -121.22 -60.41 -107.60
C ARG A 45 -119.75 -60.80 -107.62
N GLU A 46 -119.07 -60.70 -108.76
CA GLU A 46 -117.64 -60.93 -108.90
C GLU A 46 -116.81 -59.80 -108.25
N VAL A 47 -117.26 -58.55 -108.38
CA VAL A 47 -116.54 -57.37 -107.87
C VAL A 47 -116.71 -57.16 -106.36
N ILE A 48 -117.84 -57.58 -105.76
CA ILE A 48 -118.14 -57.35 -104.33
C ILE A 48 -117.10 -58.00 -103.38
N PRO A 49 -116.72 -59.29 -103.52
CA PRO A 49 -115.78 -59.95 -102.62
C PRO A 49 -114.42 -59.23 -102.56
N ASP A 50 -113.88 -58.85 -103.72
CA ASP A 50 -112.58 -58.21 -103.84
C ASP A 50 -112.54 -56.83 -103.15
N GLU A 51 -113.59 -56.01 -103.32
CA GLU A 51 -113.62 -54.68 -102.71
C GLU A 51 -113.87 -54.77 -101.19
N VAL A 52 -114.67 -55.73 -100.71
CA VAL A 52 -114.86 -55.98 -99.27
C VAL A 52 -113.55 -56.42 -98.61
N GLU A 53 -112.77 -57.28 -99.27
CA GLU A 53 -111.46 -57.71 -98.75
C GLU A 53 -110.48 -56.54 -98.69
N ARG A 54 -110.43 -55.70 -99.73
CA ARG A 54 -109.63 -54.48 -99.75
C ARG A 54 -110.01 -53.50 -98.63
N TYR A 55 -111.29 -53.35 -98.31
CA TYR A 55 -111.71 -52.53 -97.17
C TYR A 55 -111.29 -53.13 -95.82
N ARG A 56 -111.35 -54.46 -95.66
CA ARG A 56 -110.85 -55.14 -94.46
C ARG A 56 -109.36 -54.93 -94.28
N GLU A 57 -108.56 -55.07 -95.35
CA GLU A 57 -107.13 -54.80 -95.33
C GLU A 57 -106.82 -53.35 -94.91
N VAL A 58 -107.57 -52.37 -95.44
CA VAL A 58 -107.40 -50.96 -95.06
C VAL A 58 -107.74 -50.72 -93.59
N ILE A 59 -108.81 -51.34 -93.08
CA ILE A 59 -109.19 -51.24 -91.67
C ILE A 59 -108.13 -51.90 -90.78
N GLU A 60 -107.64 -53.08 -91.16
CA GLU A 60 -106.60 -53.79 -90.43
C GLU A 60 -105.28 -52.99 -90.41
N HIS A 61 -104.82 -52.49 -91.56
CA HIS A 61 -103.65 -51.61 -91.64
C HIS A 61 -103.83 -50.34 -90.80
N LYS A 62 -105.02 -49.74 -90.81
CA LYS A 62 -105.33 -48.58 -89.99
C LYS A 62 -105.24 -48.93 -88.50
N ASP A 63 -105.80 -50.05 -88.07
CA ASP A 63 -105.76 -50.50 -86.67
C ASP A 63 -104.33 -50.86 -86.24
N GLN A 64 -103.52 -51.46 -87.13
CA GLN A 64 -102.10 -51.70 -86.93
C GLN A 64 -101.32 -50.38 -86.78
N ILE A 65 -101.55 -49.40 -87.65
CA ILE A 65 -100.93 -48.06 -87.57
C ILE A 65 -101.31 -47.37 -86.26
N TYR A 66 -102.58 -47.44 -85.85
CA TYR A 66 -103.02 -46.86 -84.57
C TYR A 66 -102.42 -47.57 -83.37
N ALA A 67 -102.35 -48.91 -83.39
CA ALA A 67 -101.71 -49.70 -82.34
C ALA A 67 -100.21 -49.38 -82.24
N GLU A 68 -99.51 -49.29 -83.38
CA GLU A 68 -98.10 -48.95 -83.43
C GLU A 68 -97.83 -47.50 -82.99
N ALA A 69 -98.66 -46.55 -83.44
CA ALA A 69 -98.58 -45.15 -83.03
C ALA A 69 -98.82 -45.00 -81.52
N ARG A 70 -99.79 -45.75 -80.97
CA ARG A 70 -100.08 -45.77 -79.53
C ARG A 70 -98.92 -46.37 -78.75
N ALA A 71 -98.38 -47.51 -79.20
CA ALA A 71 -97.22 -48.13 -78.58
C ALA A 71 -95.98 -47.22 -78.61
N LYS A 72 -95.74 -46.52 -79.73
CA LYS A 72 -94.67 -45.52 -79.84
C LYS A 72 -94.89 -44.32 -78.91
N ALA A 73 -96.11 -43.81 -78.82
CA ALA A 73 -96.44 -42.71 -77.91
C ALA A 73 -96.24 -43.12 -76.44
N GLU A 74 -96.71 -44.31 -76.05
CA GLU A 74 -96.53 -44.86 -74.70
C GLU A 74 -95.03 -45.08 -74.39
N ALA A 75 -94.25 -45.58 -75.35
CA ALA A 75 -92.81 -45.73 -75.22
C ALA A 75 -92.09 -44.39 -75.06
N LEU A 76 -92.47 -43.36 -75.84
CA LEU A 76 -91.93 -42.01 -75.74
C LEU A 76 -92.24 -41.37 -74.38
N VAL A 77 -93.48 -41.50 -73.90
CA VAL A 77 -93.89 -40.99 -72.58
C VAL A 77 -93.10 -41.69 -71.47
N ARG A 78 -92.94 -43.02 -71.55
CA ARG A 78 -92.13 -43.78 -70.58
C ARG A 78 -90.67 -43.34 -70.60
N GLN A 79 -90.08 -43.18 -71.79
CA GLN A 79 -88.69 -42.74 -71.93
C GLN A 79 -88.49 -41.32 -71.41
N ALA A 80 -89.43 -40.41 -71.67
CA ALA A 80 -89.40 -39.04 -71.14
C ALA A 80 -89.55 -39.04 -69.61
N ALA A 81 -90.44 -39.86 -69.05
CA ALA A 81 -90.61 -40.00 -67.61
C ALA A 81 -89.33 -40.52 -66.92
N GLU A 82 -88.65 -41.51 -67.51
CA GLU A 82 -87.36 -41.99 -67.00
C GLU A 82 -86.26 -40.92 -67.07
N GLN A 83 -86.22 -40.11 -68.14
CA GLN A 83 -85.26 -39.01 -68.27
C GLN A 83 -85.53 -37.90 -67.25
N VAL A 84 -86.79 -37.57 -66.99
CA VAL A 84 -87.17 -36.60 -65.97
C VAL A 84 -86.77 -37.12 -64.59
N ASN A 85 -87.03 -38.39 -64.26
CA ASN A 85 -86.62 -38.96 -62.98
C ASN A 85 -85.09 -38.94 -62.81
N ARG A 86 -84.31 -39.32 -63.83
CA ARG A 86 -82.83 -39.22 -63.76
C ARG A 86 -82.35 -37.78 -63.56
N LYS A 87 -82.98 -36.80 -64.22
CA LYS A 87 -82.63 -35.38 -64.04
C LYS A 87 -82.93 -34.89 -62.63
N VAL A 88 -84.07 -35.30 -62.06
CA VAL A 88 -84.43 -34.97 -60.68
C VAL A 88 -83.45 -35.63 -59.70
N ASP A 89 -83.06 -36.88 -59.95
CA ASP A 89 -82.05 -37.58 -59.14
C ASP A 89 -80.68 -36.90 -59.24
N ASP A 90 -80.24 -36.54 -60.45
CA ASP A 90 -78.97 -35.82 -60.69
C ASP A 90 -78.96 -34.46 -59.97
N GLU A 91 -80.07 -33.71 -60.02
CA GLU A 91 -80.21 -32.42 -59.36
C GLU A 91 -80.24 -32.56 -57.83
N ALA A 92 -80.89 -33.60 -57.30
CA ALA A 92 -80.87 -33.92 -55.88
C ALA A 92 -79.46 -34.27 -55.38
N VAL A 93 -78.70 -35.06 -56.15
CA VAL A 93 -77.29 -35.38 -55.84
C VAL A 93 -76.41 -34.14 -55.89
N LEU A 94 -76.61 -33.27 -56.88
CA LEU A 94 -75.85 -32.02 -57.01
C LEU A 94 -76.11 -31.10 -55.82
N GLN A 95 -77.39 -30.94 -55.43
CA GLN A 95 -77.78 -30.14 -54.28
C GLN A 95 -77.17 -30.69 -52.98
N GLN A 96 -77.25 -32.01 -52.78
CA GLN A 96 -76.64 -32.66 -51.63
C GLN A 96 -75.12 -32.43 -51.58
N ALA A 97 -74.43 -32.52 -52.73
CA ALA A 97 -72.99 -32.26 -52.81
C ALA A 97 -72.65 -30.80 -52.47
N TYR A 98 -73.46 -29.83 -52.93
CA TYR A 98 -73.30 -28.42 -52.55
C TYR A 98 -73.51 -28.19 -51.05
N ASP A 99 -74.54 -28.80 -50.47
CA ASP A 99 -74.82 -28.67 -49.03
C ASP A 99 -73.67 -29.26 -48.21
N GLN A 100 -73.14 -30.43 -48.60
CA GLN A 100 -71.98 -31.05 -47.96
C GLN A 100 -70.71 -30.21 -48.12
N ALA A 101 -70.47 -29.63 -49.29
CA ALA A 101 -69.33 -28.75 -49.53
C ALA A 101 -69.40 -27.48 -48.66
N ASN A 102 -70.57 -26.85 -48.58
CA ASN A 102 -70.79 -25.68 -47.73
C ASN A 102 -70.60 -26.01 -46.25
N GLN A 103 -71.11 -27.16 -45.78
CA GLN A 103 -70.87 -27.65 -44.42
C GLN A 103 -69.38 -27.86 -44.14
N LEU A 104 -68.66 -28.50 -45.07
CA LEU A 104 -67.22 -28.73 -44.95
C LEU A 104 -66.43 -27.42 -44.87
N VAL A 105 -66.75 -26.45 -45.74
CA VAL A 105 -66.10 -25.14 -45.74
C VAL A 105 -66.37 -24.39 -44.44
N ASN A 106 -67.61 -24.41 -43.94
CA ASN A 106 -67.96 -23.77 -42.67
C ASN A 106 -67.22 -24.42 -41.49
N ALA A 107 -67.21 -25.76 -41.41
CA ALA A 107 -66.48 -26.49 -40.38
C ALA A 107 -64.97 -26.22 -40.45
N ALA A 108 -64.40 -26.15 -41.66
CA ALA A 108 -63.00 -25.81 -41.85
C ALA A 108 -62.69 -24.38 -41.40
N ASN A 109 -63.56 -23.41 -41.68
CA ASN A 109 -63.40 -22.03 -41.24
C ASN A 109 -63.47 -21.90 -39.71
N GLU A 110 -64.42 -22.57 -39.05
CA GLU A 110 -64.50 -22.62 -37.59
C GLU A 110 -63.25 -23.26 -36.97
N GLN A 111 -62.75 -24.34 -37.58
CA GLN A 111 -61.52 -24.99 -37.12
C GLN A 111 -60.31 -24.07 -37.28
N VAL A 112 -60.15 -23.37 -38.40
CA VAL A 112 -59.07 -22.40 -38.63
C VAL A 112 -59.14 -21.28 -37.59
N GLN A 113 -60.33 -20.76 -37.31
CA GLN A 113 -60.50 -19.69 -36.32
C GLN A 113 -60.14 -20.16 -34.91
N THR A 114 -60.53 -21.38 -34.56
CA THR A 114 -60.18 -22.00 -33.27
C THR A 114 -58.67 -22.22 -33.14
N VAL A 115 -58.04 -22.83 -34.15
CA VAL A 115 -56.59 -23.08 -34.15
C VAL A 115 -55.82 -21.75 -34.09
N THR A 116 -56.22 -20.75 -34.87
CA THR A 116 -55.57 -19.44 -34.88
C THR A 116 -55.70 -18.73 -33.54
N THR A 117 -56.88 -18.79 -32.91
CA THR A 117 -57.11 -18.20 -31.59
C THR A 117 -56.27 -18.90 -30.52
N ASN A 118 -56.24 -20.24 -30.54
CA ASN A 118 -55.45 -21.02 -29.60
C ASN A 118 -53.96 -20.76 -29.77
N ALA A 119 -53.46 -20.74 -31.01
CA ALA A 119 -52.06 -20.43 -31.31
C ALA A 119 -51.68 -19.01 -30.86
N ASN A 120 -52.55 -18.02 -31.06
CA ASN A 120 -52.33 -16.66 -30.58
C ASN A 120 -52.30 -16.58 -29.05
N ASN A 121 -53.22 -17.27 -28.36
CA ASN A 121 -53.26 -17.31 -26.90
C ASN A 121 -52.01 -17.99 -26.33
N GLU A 122 -51.58 -19.09 -26.93
CA GLU A 122 -50.36 -19.82 -26.53
C GLU A 122 -49.10 -18.99 -26.77
N ALA A 123 -49.01 -18.30 -27.91
CA ALA A 123 -47.93 -17.36 -28.20
C ALA A 123 -47.89 -16.21 -27.19
N GLN A 124 -49.03 -15.60 -26.87
CA GLN A 124 -49.12 -14.54 -25.86
C GLN A 124 -48.71 -15.03 -24.48
N LYS A 125 -49.17 -16.22 -24.07
CA LYS A 125 -48.77 -16.84 -22.81
C LYS A 125 -47.26 -17.07 -22.76
N THR A 126 -46.69 -17.62 -23.84
CA THR A 126 -45.25 -17.89 -23.94
C THR A 126 -44.43 -16.61 -23.82
N ILE A 127 -44.86 -15.54 -24.50
CA ILE A 127 -44.20 -14.22 -24.42
C ILE A 127 -44.31 -13.64 -23.00
N SER A 128 -45.48 -13.75 -22.37
CA SER A 128 -45.69 -13.27 -21.00
C SER A 128 -44.81 -14.02 -20.00
N ASP A 129 -44.78 -15.35 -20.09
CA ASP A 129 -43.99 -16.21 -19.21
C ASP A 129 -42.48 -15.92 -19.39
N ALA A 130 -42.02 -15.77 -20.63
CA ALA A 130 -40.63 -15.44 -20.94
C ALA A 130 -40.25 -14.03 -20.44
N SER A 131 -41.14 -13.06 -20.57
CA SER A 131 -40.91 -11.68 -20.09
C SER A 131 -40.81 -11.64 -18.57
N ALA A 132 -41.71 -12.34 -17.87
CA ALA A 132 -41.68 -12.45 -16.41
C ALA A 132 -40.39 -13.13 -15.91
N GLN A 133 -39.94 -14.20 -16.57
CA GLN A 133 -38.68 -14.85 -16.26
C GLN A 133 -37.48 -13.93 -16.50
N ALA A 134 -37.47 -13.17 -17.59
CA ALA A 134 -36.40 -12.22 -17.88
C ALA A 134 -36.36 -11.09 -16.84
N GLU A 135 -37.51 -10.57 -16.41
CA GLU A 135 -37.60 -9.58 -15.34
C GLU A 135 -37.07 -10.12 -14.01
N GLN A 136 -37.41 -11.36 -13.67
CA GLN A 136 -36.90 -12.01 -12.46
C GLN A 136 -35.38 -12.19 -12.51
N ILE A 137 -34.84 -12.69 -13.63
CA ILE A 137 -33.38 -12.84 -13.81
C ILE A 137 -32.67 -11.50 -13.67
N LEU A 138 -33.23 -10.43 -14.24
CA LEU A 138 -32.68 -9.08 -14.12
C LEU A 138 -32.76 -8.53 -12.69
N ALA A 139 -33.83 -8.84 -11.95
CA ALA A 139 -33.97 -8.47 -10.54
C ALA A 139 -32.92 -9.19 -9.67
N ASP A 140 -32.81 -10.51 -9.83
CA ASP A 140 -31.82 -11.34 -9.10
C ASP A 140 -30.38 -10.90 -9.42
N ALA A 141 -30.09 -10.60 -10.69
CA ALA A 141 -28.79 -10.11 -11.11
C ALA A 141 -28.46 -8.73 -10.49
N ARG A 142 -29.44 -7.82 -10.42
CA ARG A 142 -29.28 -6.51 -9.77
C ARG A 142 -29.07 -6.65 -8.26
N GLU A 143 -29.84 -7.50 -7.61
CA GLU A 143 -29.67 -7.79 -6.19
C GLU A 143 -28.27 -8.36 -5.92
N LYS A 144 -27.84 -9.34 -6.71
CA LYS A 144 -26.52 -9.96 -6.53
C LYS A 144 -25.37 -8.98 -6.80
N ALA A 145 -25.52 -8.11 -7.79
CA ALA A 145 -24.58 -7.04 -8.06
C ALA A 145 -24.49 -6.05 -6.88
N GLN A 146 -25.63 -5.65 -6.32
CA GLN A 146 -25.68 -4.75 -5.16
C GLN A 146 -25.00 -5.38 -3.94
N GLN A 147 -25.33 -6.64 -3.62
CA GLN A 147 -24.67 -7.38 -2.54
C GLN A 147 -23.15 -7.44 -2.72
N THR A 148 -22.68 -7.68 -3.95
CA THR A 148 -21.24 -7.73 -4.25
C THR A 148 -20.56 -6.38 -4.02
N ILE A 149 -21.24 -5.28 -4.36
CA ILE A 149 -20.75 -3.91 -4.11
C ILE A 149 -20.68 -3.65 -2.60
N ASP A 150 -21.72 -4.02 -1.87
CA ASP A 150 -21.80 -3.81 -0.42
C ASP A 150 -20.71 -4.62 0.32
N ASP A 151 -20.51 -5.88 -0.06
CA ASP A 151 -19.45 -6.74 0.48
C ASP A 151 -18.06 -6.17 0.19
N ALA A 152 -17.83 -5.67 -1.03
CA ALA A 152 -16.56 -5.05 -1.41
C ALA A 152 -16.30 -3.76 -0.62
N ASN A 153 -17.32 -2.93 -0.43
CA ASN A 153 -17.22 -1.71 0.39
C ASN A 153 -16.90 -2.04 1.85
N ALA A 154 -17.61 -3.00 2.45
CA ALA A 154 -17.37 -3.43 3.82
C ALA A 154 -15.95 -4.01 4.01
N TYR A 155 -15.48 -4.79 3.03
CA TYR A 155 -14.11 -5.30 3.04
C TYR A 155 -13.06 -4.18 2.93
N SER A 156 -13.31 -3.19 2.06
CA SER A 156 -12.45 -2.02 1.90
C SER A 156 -12.37 -1.20 3.18
N GLU A 157 -13.52 -0.88 3.79
CA GLU A 157 -13.60 -0.15 5.07
C GLU A 157 -12.82 -0.86 6.18
N LYS A 158 -12.96 -2.19 6.28
CA LYS A 158 -12.20 -3.00 7.23
C LYS A 158 -10.70 -2.92 6.98
N THR A 159 -10.27 -3.03 5.73
CA THR A 159 -8.86 -2.96 5.35
C THR A 159 -8.26 -1.59 5.67
N ILE A 160 -8.96 -0.51 5.32
CA ILE A 160 -8.55 0.87 5.61
C ILE A 160 -8.49 1.09 7.13
N GLY A 161 -9.50 0.63 7.88
CA GLY A 161 -9.51 0.73 9.34
C GLY A 161 -8.33 0.00 10.00
N ASN A 162 -8.02 -1.21 9.54
CA ASN A 162 -6.85 -1.96 10.01
C ASN A 162 -5.53 -1.25 9.68
N ALA A 163 -5.41 -0.70 8.47
CA ALA A 163 -4.24 0.05 8.04
C ALA A 163 -4.03 1.32 8.87
N ASP A 164 -5.10 2.06 9.19
CA ASP A 164 -5.03 3.25 10.05
C ASP A 164 -4.60 2.89 11.48
N ILE A 165 -5.14 1.79 12.04
CA ILE A 165 -4.71 1.29 13.36
C ILE A 165 -3.22 0.94 13.36
N GLN A 166 -2.75 0.20 12.34
CA GLN A 166 -1.34 -0.16 12.21
C GLN A 166 -0.45 1.07 12.06
N ALA A 167 -0.85 2.04 11.22
CA ALA A 167 -0.12 3.29 11.05
C ALA A 167 0.02 4.06 12.37
N ARG A 168 -1.08 4.19 13.14
CA ARG A 168 -1.06 4.84 14.46
C ARG A 168 -0.16 4.12 15.45
N GLN A 169 -0.16 2.78 15.46
CA GLN A 169 0.73 1.98 16.31
C GLN A 169 2.20 2.20 15.95
N ILE A 170 2.54 2.18 14.66
CA ILE A 170 3.91 2.44 14.19
C ILE A 170 4.36 3.84 14.62
N MET A 171 3.51 4.86 14.42
CA MET A 171 3.83 6.24 14.82
C MET A 171 4.00 6.38 16.33
N SER A 172 3.13 5.75 17.13
CA SER A 172 3.23 5.73 18.59
C SER A 172 4.53 5.08 19.06
N ASN A 173 4.86 3.91 18.52
CA ASN A 173 6.08 3.18 18.83
C ASN A 173 7.34 3.97 18.43
N ALA A 174 7.33 4.57 17.24
CA ALA A 174 8.42 5.41 16.76
C ALA A 174 8.63 6.64 17.66
N SER A 175 7.54 7.29 18.09
CA SER A 175 7.60 8.43 19.02
C SER A 175 8.17 7.99 20.38
N ALA A 176 7.74 6.85 20.91
CA ALA A 176 8.25 6.32 22.17
C ALA A 176 9.74 5.98 22.08
N GLN A 177 10.15 5.32 21.00
CA GLN A 177 11.55 4.97 20.74
C GLN A 177 12.41 6.24 20.59
N SER A 178 11.93 7.25 19.86
CA SER A 178 12.60 8.54 19.72
C SER A 178 12.80 9.22 21.07
N ASN A 179 11.77 9.26 21.92
CA ASN A 179 11.86 9.86 23.25
C ASN A 179 12.85 9.11 24.15
N GLN A 180 12.88 7.78 24.08
CA GLN A 180 13.85 6.97 24.81
C GLN A 180 15.29 7.25 24.33
N MET A 181 15.51 7.35 23.02
CA MET A 181 16.82 7.67 22.46
C MET A 181 17.31 9.05 22.89
N LEU A 182 16.43 10.06 22.89
CA LEU A 182 16.75 11.40 23.40
C LEU A 182 17.08 11.38 24.89
N ALA A 183 16.33 10.62 25.70
CA ALA A 183 16.60 10.48 27.12
C ALA A 183 17.98 9.81 27.37
N GLN A 184 18.30 8.76 26.61
CA GLN A 184 19.60 8.09 26.68
C GLN A 184 20.75 9.02 26.25
N ALA A 185 20.59 9.73 25.14
CA ALA A 185 21.59 10.69 24.66
C ALA A 185 21.82 11.82 25.67
N ASN A 186 20.76 12.36 26.28
CA ASN A 186 20.88 13.38 27.32
C ASN A 186 21.57 12.84 28.59
N ALA A 187 21.25 11.61 29.01
CA ALA A 187 21.92 10.98 30.14
C ALA A 187 23.42 10.77 29.88
N GLN A 188 23.78 10.27 28.69
CA GLN A 188 25.19 10.13 28.29
C GLN A 188 25.90 11.48 28.24
N ALA A 189 25.27 12.51 27.69
CA ALA A 189 25.83 13.86 27.67
C ALA A 189 26.09 14.40 29.08
N GLN A 190 25.15 14.19 30.02
CA GLN A 190 25.34 14.57 31.42
C GLN A 190 26.51 13.82 32.06
N GLN A 191 26.66 12.52 31.79
CA GLN A 191 27.79 11.73 32.31
C GLN A 191 29.14 12.21 31.77
N ILE A 192 29.22 12.53 30.48
CA ILE A 192 30.44 13.09 29.88
C ILE A 192 30.80 14.42 30.55
N VAL A 193 29.82 15.31 30.72
CA VAL A 193 30.04 16.62 31.36
C VAL A 193 30.48 16.44 32.82
N SER A 194 29.82 15.57 33.59
CA SER A 194 30.20 15.32 34.98
C SER A 194 31.59 14.69 35.10
N GLY A 195 31.94 13.76 34.21
CA GLY A 195 33.26 13.14 34.17
C GLY A 195 34.35 14.17 33.88
N ALA A 196 34.13 15.04 32.88
CA ALA A 196 35.05 16.12 32.56
C ALA A 196 35.21 17.12 33.72
N GLN A 197 34.12 17.46 34.42
CA GLN A 197 34.18 18.33 35.61
C GLN A 197 35.01 17.70 36.73
N GLN A 198 34.88 16.39 36.94
CA GLN A 198 35.67 15.66 37.92
C GLN A 198 37.15 15.63 37.52
N GLU A 199 37.48 15.31 36.26
CA GLU A 199 38.86 15.31 35.77
C GLU A 199 39.53 16.68 35.93
N VAL A 200 38.80 17.76 35.62
CA VAL A 200 39.30 19.13 35.82
C VAL A 200 39.53 19.40 37.31
N SER A 201 38.64 18.95 38.19
CA SER A 201 38.83 19.06 39.64
C SER A 201 40.08 18.31 40.10
N ASP A 202 40.28 17.09 39.62
CA ASP A 202 41.45 16.27 39.96
C ASP A 202 42.75 16.90 39.45
N TYR A 203 42.74 17.45 38.23
CA TYR A 203 43.88 18.19 37.68
C TYR A 203 44.20 19.44 38.51
N ASN A 204 43.19 20.19 38.94
CA ASN A 204 43.37 21.36 39.80
C ASN A 204 43.97 20.98 41.16
N ILE A 205 43.53 19.88 41.77
CA ILE A 205 44.09 19.37 43.02
C ILE A 205 45.57 18.97 42.82
N GLN A 206 45.88 18.24 41.74
CA GLN A 206 47.25 17.86 41.41
C GLN A 206 48.15 19.09 41.19
N ALA A 207 47.66 20.09 40.46
CA ALA A 207 48.37 21.34 40.23
C ALA A 207 48.61 22.13 41.54
N GLN A 208 47.62 22.16 42.44
CA GLN A 208 47.78 22.79 43.76
C GLN A 208 48.81 22.06 44.62
N ASN A 209 48.81 20.73 44.62
CA ASN A 209 49.79 19.93 45.35
C ASN A 209 51.21 20.18 44.80
N TYR A 210 51.38 20.16 43.47
CA TYR A 210 52.67 20.45 42.83
C TYR A 210 53.17 21.87 43.17
N LEU A 211 52.28 22.87 43.14
CA LEU A 211 52.62 24.22 43.55
C LEU A 211 53.03 24.27 45.03
N GLY A 212 52.33 23.52 45.90
CA GLY A 212 52.66 23.38 47.31
C GLY A 212 54.05 22.77 47.53
N GLU A 213 54.40 21.70 46.81
CA GLU A 213 55.73 21.09 46.86
C GLU A 213 56.82 22.06 46.39
N MET A 214 56.59 22.77 45.29
CA MET A 214 57.53 23.77 44.78
C MET A 214 57.75 24.92 45.78
N LEU A 215 56.67 25.37 46.45
CA LEU A 215 56.77 26.38 47.51
C LEU A 215 57.53 25.85 48.73
N ALA A 216 57.33 24.59 49.12
CA ALA A 216 58.08 23.97 50.22
C ALA A 216 59.58 23.84 49.88
N ASP A 217 59.91 23.48 48.65
CA ASP A 217 61.31 23.44 48.18
C ASP A 217 61.95 24.82 48.15
N LEU A 218 61.21 25.84 47.69
CA LEU A 218 61.67 27.23 47.72
C LEU A 218 61.85 27.73 49.15
N GLU A 219 60.94 27.40 50.05
CA GLU A 219 61.07 27.67 51.48
C GLU A 219 62.35 27.01 52.03
N LYS A 220 62.56 25.73 51.78
CA LYS A 220 63.78 25.01 52.20
C LYS A 220 65.06 25.63 51.64
N LEU A 221 65.08 26.00 50.36
CA LEU A 221 66.23 26.67 49.74
C LEU A 221 66.52 28.01 50.43
N THR A 222 65.49 28.82 50.69
CA THR A 222 65.64 30.10 51.38
C THR A 222 66.09 29.91 52.83
N GLN A 223 65.55 28.94 53.56
CA GLN A 223 65.99 28.57 54.90
C GLN A 223 67.47 28.15 54.92
N ASN A 224 67.89 27.30 53.98
CA ASN A 224 69.29 26.88 53.84
C ASN A 224 70.22 28.07 53.53
N SER A 225 69.78 28.99 52.66
CA SER A 225 70.55 30.20 52.34
C SER A 225 70.69 31.12 53.55
N ILE A 226 69.60 31.34 54.30
CA ILE A 226 69.62 32.11 55.55
C ILE A 226 70.55 31.46 56.57
N ALA A 227 70.42 30.15 56.79
CA ALA A 227 71.26 29.40 57.72
C ALA A 227 72.73 29.45 57.33
N GLY A 228 73.06 29.23 56.05
CA GLY A 228 74.41 29.33 55.52
C GLY A 228 75.00 30.73 55.65
N THR A 229 74.20 31.77 55.41
CA THR A 229 74.61 33.17 55.61
C THR A 229 74.87 33.46 57.09
N GLN A 230 73.98 33.02 57.99
CA GLN A 230 74.17 33.18 59.44
C GLN A 230 75.42 32.45 59.93
N GLN A 231 75.67 31.23 59.45
CA GLN A 231 76.87 30.47 59.79
C GLN A 231 78.14 31.19 59.30
N THR A 232 78.14 31.68 58.06
CA THR A 232 79.27 32.44 57.49
C THR A 232 79.52 33.71 58.29
N PHE A 233 78.48 34.46 58.62
CA PHE A 233 78.56 35.66 59.44
C PHE A 233 79.08 35.36 60.85
N THR A 234 78.63 34.25 61.45
CA THR A 234 79.10 33.81 62.77
C THR A 234 80.58 33.42 62.74
N SER A 235 81.02 32.69 61.70
CA SER A 235 82.43 32.36 61.49
C SER A 235 83.27 33.64 61.34
N TYR A 236 82.79 34.60 60.55
CA TYR A 236 83.47 35.88 60.37
C TYR A 236 83.59 36.68 61.68
N MET A 237 82.51 36.74 62.47
CA MET A 237 82.53 37.37 63.79
C MET A 237 83.48 36.64 64.76
N ASN A 238 83.56 35.31 64.68
CA ASN A 238 84.49 34.52 65.47
C ASN A 238 85.95 34.82 65.05
N ASP A 239 86.25 34.84 63.76
CA ASP A 239 87.57 35.20 63.24
C ASP A 239 87.98 36.61 63.69
N MET A 240 87.07 37.59 63.60
CA MET A 240 87.30 38.94 64.14
C MET A 240 87.60 38.92 65.64
N SER A 241 86.88 38.09 66.41
CA SER A 241 87.11 37.92 67.86
C SER A 241 88.46 37.25 68.16
N VAL A 242 88.90 36.30 67.33
CA VAL A 242 90.23 35.67 67.41
C VAL A 242 91.32 36.70 67.13
N TYR A 243 91.18 37.51 66.08
CA TYR A 243 92.12 38.60 65.78
C TYR A 243 92.19 39.61 66.92
N LEU A 244 91.05 40.01 67.49
CA LEU A 244 91.01 40.93 68.63
C LEU A 244 91.73 40.35 69.86
N ASN A 245 91.48 39.07 70.18
CA ASN A 245 92.20 38.39 71.27
C ASN A 245 93.70 38.30 71.01
N LYS A 246 94.11 38.04 69.77
CA LYS A 246 95.53 38.03 69.39
C LYS A 246 96.16 39.40 69.57
N ILE A 247 95.48 40.47 69.16
CA ILE A 247 95.93 41.85 69.39
C ILE A 247 96.06 42.14 70.89
N HIS A 248 95.09 41.74 71.72
CA HIS A 248 95.19 41.89 73.18
C HIS A 248 96.37 41.11 73.77
N GLN A 249 96.57 39.85 73.37
CA GLN A 249 97.70 39.04 73.85
C GLN A 249 99.04 39.61 73.43
N ASP A 250 99.18 40.01 72.16
CA ASP A 250 100.42 40.60 71.65
C ASP A 250 100.68 41.95 72.33
N HIS A 251 99.64 42.75 72.58
CA HIS A 251 99.73 43.99 73.37
C HIS A 251 100.22 43.71 74.80
N ASP A 252 99.61 42.76 75.51
CA ASP A 252 99.99 42.41 76.89
C ASP A 252 101.41 41.84 76.97
N ALA A 253 101.79 40.99 76.01
CA ALA A 253 103.16 40.47 75.89
C ALA A 253 104.17 41.59 75.65
N LEU A 254 103.82 42.59 74.81
CA LEU A 254 104.67 43.75 74.55
C LEU A 254 104.84 44.60 75.81
N VAL A 255 103.74 44.84 76.54
CA VAL A 255 103.78 45.55 77.85
C VAL A 255 104.67 44.81 78.84
N GLN A 256 104.52 43.49 78.95
CA GLN A 256 105.34 42.67 79.86
C GLN A 256 106.82 42.65 79.45
N GLN A 257 107.10 42.62 78.15
CA GLN A 257 108.48 42.73 77.65
C GLN A 257 109.09 44.08 78.00
N MET A 258 108.35 45.20 77.85
CA MET A 258 108.81 46.52 78.27
C MET A 258 109.09 46.59 79.77
N GLN A 259 108.21 46.03 80.61
CA GLN A 259 108.42 45.98 82.06
C GLN A 259 109.66 45.14 82.44
N ASN A 260 109.87 43.99 81.79
CA ASN A 260 111.06 43.18 82.00
C ASN A 260 112.34 43.90 81.55
N GLN A 261 112.26 44.69 80.48
CA GLN A 261 113.37 45.48 79.99
C GLN A 261 113.71 46.63 80.96
N GLU A 262 112.70 47.32 81.50
CA GLU A 262 112.88 48.30 82.58
C GLU A 262 113.50 47.66 83.84
N ALA A 263 113.01 46.49 84.25
CA ALA A 263 113.55 45.76 85.40
C ALA A 263 115.01 45.33 85.18
N GLN A 264 115.37 44.89 83.96
CA GLN A 264 116.76 44.57 83.60
C GLN A 264 117.66 45.81 83.63
N VAL A 265 117.20 46.95 83.11
CA VAL A 265 117.95 48.22 83.16
C VAL A 265 118.16 48.65 84.62
N GLN A 266 117.13 48.53 85.48
CA GLN A 266 117.25 48.82 86.91
C GLN A 266 118.25 47.88 87.61
N GLN A 267 118.20 46.56 87.33
CA GLN A 267 119.13 45.61 87.93
C GLN A 267 120.58 45.88 87.49
N GLN A 268 120.80 46.19 86.20
CA GLN A 268 122.13 46.58 85.71
C GLN A 268 122.65 47.86 86.37
N GLN A 269 121.77 48.83 86.66
CA GLN A 269 122.15 50.04 87.41
C GLN A 269 122.54 49.71 88.86
N ILE A 270 121.80 48.81 89.54
CA ILE A 270 122.12 48.35 90.89
C ILE A 270 123.46 47.60 90.92
N ASP A 271 123.67 46.67 89.98
CA ASP A 271 124.91 45.91 89.89
C ASP A 271 126.12 46.81 89.59
N ALA A 272 125.96 47.82 88.72
CA ALA A 272 126.99 48.83 88.47
C ALA A 272 127.29 49.69 89.70
N GLN A 273 126.27 50.03 90.50
CA GLN A 273 126.44 50.74 91.78
C GLN A 273 127.24 49.90 92.79
N ASN A 274 126.91 48.61 92.91
CA ASN A 274 127.60 47.69 93.81
C ASN A 274 129.07 47.48 93.39
N ALA A 275 129.33 47.34 92.07
CA ALA A 275 130.70 47.24 91.54
C ALA A 275 131.50 48.54 91.80
N ALA A 276 130.89 49.71 91.61
CA ALA A 276 131.52 50.99 91.93
C ALA A 276 131.85 51.12 93.43
N MET A 277 130.98 50.60 94.31
CA MET A 277 131.20 50.58 95.76
C MET A 277 132.35 49.65 96.15
N GLN A 278 132.46 48.46 95.53
CA GLN A 278 133.60 47.57 95.72
C GLN A 278 134.91 48.20 95.22
N HIS A 279 134.90 48.85 94.06
CA HIS A 279 136.07 49.57 93.56
C HIS A 279 136.48 50.72 94.49
N ALA A 280 135.52 51.45 95.08
CA ALA A 280 135.80 52.49 96.06
C ALA A 280 136.41 51.91 97.35
N GLN A 281 135.90 50.78 97.86
CA GLN A 281 136.46 50.10 99.03
C GLN A 281 137.89 49.58 98.77
N MET A 282 138.17 49.01 97.59
CA MET A 282 139.53 48.61 97.22
C MET A 282 140.48 49.81 97.10
N ALA A 283 140.01 50.95 96.57
CA ALA A 283 140.79 52.17 96.50
C ALA A 283 141.06 52.79 97.89
N GLU A 284 140.12 52.65 98.83
CA GLU A 284 140.27 53.09 100.21
C GLU A 284 141.22 52.18 101.00
N GLN A 285 141.17 50.86 100.80
CA GLN A 285 142.16 49.93 101.33
C GLN A 285 143.57 50.22 100.79
N ALA A 286 143.71 50.50 99.49
CA ALA A 286 144.98 50.89 98.90
C ALA A 286 145.51 52.24 99.46
N ARG A 287 144.62 53.19 99.78
CA ARG A 287 144.99 54.43 100.49
C ARG A 287 145.46 54.16 101.92
N GLN A 288 144.77 53.29 102.65
CA GLN A 288 145.16 52.93 104.02
C GLN A 288 146.50 52.19 104.06
N GLU A 289 146.78 51.32 103.08
CA GLU A 289 148.11 50.71 102.90
C GLU A 289 149.18 51.74 102.57
N TYR A 290 148.87 52.70 101.69
CA TYR A 290 149.78 53.80 101.36
C TYR A 290 150.10 54.69 102.59
N ASP A 291 149.10 55.00 103.41
CA ASP A 291 149.27 55.79 104.63
C ASP A 291 150.08 55.05 105.70
N GLN A 292 149.88 53.72 105.85
CA GLN A 292 150.70 52.88 106.75
C GLN A 292 152.17 52.81 106.32
N VAL A 293 152.43 52.63 105.02
CA VAL A 293 153.80 52.62 104.47
C VAL A 293 154.46 53.99 104.62
N SER A 294 153.69 55.07 104.43
CA SER A 294 154.17 56.45 104.65
C SER A 294 154.52 56.73 106.11
N GLN A 295 153.77 56.18 107.07
CA GLN A 295 154.06 56.27 108.51
C GLN A 295 155.35 55.51 108.89
N GLN A 296 155.58 54.32 108.32
CA GLN A 296 156.84 53.57 108.54
C GLN A 296 158.07 54.28 107.97
N ILE A 297 157.93 55.01 106.85
CA ILE A 297 159.01 55.83 106.29
C ILE A 297 159.28 57.07 107.16
N TYR A 298 158.23 57.68 107.74
CA TYR A 298 158.36 58.83 108.64
C TYR A 298 159.08 58.46 109.97
N GLU A 299 158.87 57.25 110.50
CA GLU A 299 159.59 56.75 111.67
C GLU A 299 161.07 56.42 111.39
N GLN A 300 161.44 56.06 110.15
CA GLN A 300 162.84 55.90 109.75
C GLN A 300 163.61 57.23 109.62
N GLN A 301 162.92 58.37 109.40
CA GLN A 301 163.55 59.68 109.25
C GLN A 301 163.69 60.50 110.55
N GLN A 302 163.04 60.09 111.66
CA GLN A 302 163.21 60.72 112.98
C GLN A 302 164.48 60.31 113.77
N MET A 303 165.39 59.52 113.20
CA MET A 303 166.71 59.25 113.80
C MET A 303 167.83 60.22 113.35
N GLN A 304 167.54 61.38 112.73
CA GLN A 304 168.64 62.22 112.19
C GLN A 304 168.48 63.78 112.08
N ASN A 305 167.82 64.54 113.00
CA ASN A 305 168.23 65.93 113.47
C ASN A 305 167.14 66.86 114.15
N ASN A 306 167.35 67.25 115.44
CA ASN A 306 167.17 68.60 116.14
C ASN A 306 165.76 69.19 116.60
N PRO A 307 165.61 70.32 117.40
CA PRO A 307 165.47 70.49 118.91
C PRO A 307 164.33 71.48 119.46
N ALA A 308 164.25 71.80 120.80
CA ALA A 308 163.28 72.71 121.53
C ALA A 308 163.52 74.26 121.35
N PRO A 309 162.74 75.30 121.88
CA PRO A 309 161.72 75.42 122.97
C PRO A 309 160.52 76.47 122.84
N GLU A 310 159.70 76.67 123.91
CA GLU A 310 158.86 77.88 124.34
C GLU A 310 157.35 78.15 123.97
N GLN A 311 156.53 78.38 125.03
CA GLN A 311 155.32 79.24 125.36
C GLN A 311 154.11 79.64 124.44
N ASN A 312 152.87 79.33 124.96
CA ASN A 312 151.60 80.12 125.16
C ASN A 312 150.64 80.50 123.98
N PRO A 313 149.39 81.03 124.21
CA PRO A 313 148.24 80.64 125.07
C PRO A 313 146.82 80.79 124.39
N ASP A 314 145.76 80.48 125.16
CA ASP A 314 144.34 80.96 125.10
C ASP A 314 143.38 80.58 123.94
N GLU A 315 142.40 79.74 124.27
CA GLU A 315 140.94 80.02 124.41
C GLU A 315 140.25 78.65 124.54
N ALA A 316 139.61 78.27 125.66
CA ALA A 316 138.60 78.96 126.47
C ALA A 316 137.27 79.14 125.71
N GLY A 317 136.28 78.38 126.15
CA GLY A 317 134.94 78.44 125.60
C GLY A 317 134.13 77.26 126.07
N GLN A 318 133.58 77.40 127.28
CA GLN A 318 132.42 76.68 127.82
C GLN A 318 132.71 75.24 128.28
N GLN A 319 132.66 74.93 129.58
CA GLN A 319 131.60 75.19 130.59
C GLN A 319 130.27 74.55 130.24
#